data_AF-A0A924BTS3-F1
#
_entry.id   AF-A0A924BTS3-F1
#
_cell.length_a   1.000
_cell.length_b   1.000
_cell.length_c   1.000
_cell.angle_alpha   90.00
_cell.angle_beta   90.00
_cell.angle_gamma   90.00
#
_symmetry.space_group_name_H-M   'P 1'
#
loop_
_entity.id
_entity.type
_entity.pdbx_description
1 polymer ?
#
loop_
_entity_poly.entity_id
_entity_poly.type
_entity_poly.pdbx_seq_one_letter_code
_entity_poly.pdbx_strand_id
1 'polypeptide(L)' 'MKLTNKALMERDTKRDIGTKLLQAAQELRRGKWARKTTFEVMPDGGVLRLMVRSDGNIEKDELL' A
#
# COMPACT_ATOMS: atom_id res chain seq x y z
N MET A 1 -12.02 -2.07 -13.22
CA MET A 1 -12.45 -3.43 -13.55
C MET A 1 -11.70 -4.42 -12.65
N LYS A 2 -12.39 -5.36 -11.97
CA LYS A 2 -11.71 -6.43 -11.22
C LYS A 2 -11.19 -7.48 -12.21
N LEU A 3 -9.95 -7.94 -12.03
CA LEU A 3 -9.38 -9.02 -12.83
C LEU A 3 -10.10 -10.34 -12.52
N THR A 4 -10.23 -11.20 -13.54
CA THR A 4 -10.73 -12.57 -13.36
C THR A 4 -9.65 -13.44 -12.68
N ASN A 5 -10.05 -14.55 -12.06
CA ASN A 5 -9.10 -15.46 -11.39
C ASN A 5 -8.02 -16.00 -12.34
N LYS A 6 -8.37 -16.30 -13.59
CA LYS A 6 -7.40 -16.72 -14.62
C LYS A 6 -6.37 -15.63 -14.92
N ALA A 7 -6.81 -14.39 -15.07
CA ALA A 7 -5.91 -13.26 -15.31
C ALA A 7 -5.03 -12.95 -14.09
N LEU A 8 -5.53 -13.18 -12.88
CA LEU A 8 -4.73 -13.09 -11.64
C LEU A 8 -3.64 -14.17 -11.63
N MET A 9 -3.99 -15.42 -11.93
CA MET A 9 -3.02 -16.51 -12.00
C MET A 9 -1.94 -16.25 -13.06
N GLU A 10 -2.30 -15.88 -14.28
CA GLU A 10 -1.32 -15.58 -15.35
C GLU A 10 -0.38 -14.44 -14.98
N ARG A 11 -0.89 -13.42 -14.28
CA ARG A 11 -0.09 -12.32 -13.74
C ARG A 11 0.89 -12.81 -12.67
N ASP A 12 0.44 -13.68 -11.78
CA ASP A 12 1.21 -14.11 -10.62
C ASP A 12 2.24 -15.18 -10.98
N THR A 13 1.96 -16.08 -11.94
CA THR A 13 2.92 -17.07 -12.47
C THR A 13 4.16 -16.41 -13.09
N LYS A 14 4.03 -15.20 -13.62
CA LYS A 14 5.15 -14.42 -14.21
C LYS A 14 5.93 -13.59 -13.18
N ARG A 15 5.53 -13.61 -11.90
CA ARG A 15 6.12 -12.78 -10.86
C ARG A 15 6.84 -13.64 -9.85
N ASP A 16 8.15 -13.44 -9.74
CA ASP A 16 8.85 -13.84 -8.53
C ASP A 16 8.48 -12.87 -7.40
N ILE A 17 7.47 -13.26 -6.63
CA ILE A 17 6.99 -12.47 -5.50
C ILE A 17 8.02 -12.42 -4.37
N GLY A 18 8.81 -13.49 -4.19
CA GLY A 18 9.85 -13.56 -3.17
C GLY A 18 10.94 -12.51 -3.42
N THR A 19 11.44 -12.43 -4.65
CA THR A 19 12.43 -11.42 -5.05
C THR A 19 11.90 -9.99 -4.88
N LYS A 20 10.63 -9.74 -5.24
CA LYS A 20 10.01 -8.41 -5.07
C LYS A 20 9.83 -8.03 -3.61
N LEU A 21 9.42 -8.97 -2.76
CA LEU A 21 9.28 -8.74 -1.33
C LEU A 21 10.64 -8.49 -0.67
N LEU A 22 11.67 -9.25 -1.06
CA LEU A 22 13.03 -9.06 -0.57
C LEU A 22 13.56 -7.67 -0.95
N GLN A 23 13.37 -7.23 -2.20
CA GLN A 23 13.74 -5.89 -2.63
C GLN A 23 13.00 -4.82 -1.82
N ALA A 24 11.68 -4.94 -1.65
CA ALA A 24 10.89 -3.99 -0.86
C ALA A 24 11.35 -3.93 0.60
N ALA A 25 11.69 -5.07 1.21
CA ALA A 25 12.22 -5.12 2.57
C ALA A 25 13.59 -4.44 2.69
N GLN A 26 14.47 -4.58 1.68
CA GLN A 26 15.76 -3.90 1.64
C GLN A 26 15.59 -2.38 1.47
N GLU A 27 14.67 -1.94 0.63
CA GLU A 27 14.32 -0.51 0.48
C GLU A 27 13.80 0.05 1.80
N LEU A 28 12.89 -0.66 2.47
CA LEU A 28 12.36 -0.28 3.77
C LEU A 28 13.48 -0.16 4.83
N ARG A 29 14.41 -1.12 4.89
CA ARG A 29 15.59 -1.06 5.78
C ARG A 29 16.49 0.14 5.50
N ARG A 30 16.51 0.64 4.27
CA ARG A 30 17.24 1.86 3.86
C ARG A 30 16.43 3.14 4.09
N GLY A 31 15.28 3.06 4.77
CA GLY A 31 14.38 4.18 5.00
C GLY A 31 13.60 4.62 3.75
N LYS A 32 13.68 3.86 2.65
CA LYS A 32 12.89 4.12 1.44
C LYS A 32 11.54 3.40 1.57
N TRP A 33 10.48 4.18 1.54
CA TRP A 33 9.11 3.69 1.53
C TRP A 33 8.33 4.42 0.43
N ALA A 34 7.21 3.84 -0.02
CA ALA A 34 6.40 4.44 -1.08
C ALA A 34 5.20 5.21 -0.50
N ARG A 35 4.52 4.62 0.48
CA ARG A 35 3.35 5.20 1.14
C ARG A 35 3.29 4.80 2.62
N LYS A 36 2.78 5.71 3.44
CA LYS A 36 2.41 5.53 4.85
C LYS A 36 0.91 5.76 4.96
N THR A 37 0.20 4.87 5.66
CA THR A 37 -1.21 5.03 5.98
C THR A 37 -1.36 5.18 7.48
N THR A 38 -2.07 6.20 7.93
CA THR A 38 -2.47 6.38 9.33
C THR A 38 -3.97 6.29 9.46
N PHE A 39 -4.42 5.76 10.60
CA PHE A 39 -5.83 5.66 10.97
C PHE A 39 -6.01 6.36 12.30
N GLU A 40 -6.95 7.29 12.37
CA GLU A 40 -7.30 8.02 13.58
C GLU A 40 -8.79 7.84 13.86
N VAL A 41 -9.11 7.34 15.05
CA VAL A 41 -10.50 7.19 15.49
C VAL A 41 -10.96 8.55 16.01
N MET A 42 -12.05 9.06 15.45
CA MET A 42 -12.61 10.35 15.82
C MET A 42 -13.60 10.23 16.98
N PRO A 43 -13.89 11.33 17.71
CA PRO A 43 -14.83 11.30 18.84
C PRO A 43 -16.27 10.89 18.48
N ASP A 44 -16.66 11.07 17.23
CA ASP A 44 -17.97 10.67 16.70
C ASP A 44 -18.03 9.18 16.28
N GLY A 45 -16.93 8.44 16.43
CA GLY A 45 -16.81 7.03 16.05
C GLY A 45 -16.41 6.80 14.60
N GLY A 46 -16.23 7.85 13.79
CA GLY A 46 -15.68 7.74 12.45
C GLY A 46 -14.17 7.43 12.46
N VAL A 47 -13.64 6.97 11.32
CA VAL A 47 -12.19 6.71 11.17
C VAL A 47 -11.61 7.57 10.06
N LEU A 48 -10.73 8.50 10.42
CA LEU A 48 -9.96 9.25 9.45
C LEU A 48 -8.79 8.39 8.95
N ARG A 49 -8.78 8.12 7.65
CA ARG A 49 -7.68 7.44 6.97
C ARG A 49 -6.89 8.43 6.14
N LEU A 50 -5.64 8.61 6.51
CA LEU A 50 -4.70 9.46 5.78
C LEU A 50 -3.61 8.61 5.12
N MET A 51 -3.39 8.80 3.83
CA MET A 51 -2.33 8.17 3.06
C MET A 51 -1.35 9.20 2.56
N VAL A 52 -0.09 9.11 3.00
CA VAL A 52 0.99 10.04 2.64
C VAL A 52 2.03 9.28 1.84
N ARG A 53 2.60 9.90 0.80
CA ARG A 53 3.73 9.39 0.03
C ARG A 53 5.05 9.76 0.69
N SER A 54 6.15 9.14 0.25
CA SER A 54 7.48 9.43 0.83
C SER A 54 8.02 10.83 0.56
N ASP A 55 7.45 11.55 -0.40
CA ASP A 55 7.70 12.97 -0.65
C ASP A 55 6.88 13.89 0.28
N GLY A 56 6.05 13.34 1.16
CA GLY A 56 5.16 14.08 2.04
C GLY A 56 3.82 14.45 1.43
N ASN A 57 3.58 14.18 0.15
CA ASN A 57 2.30 14.48 -0.49
C ASN A 57 1.20 13.55 0.02
N ILE A 58 0.05 14.13 0.38
CA ILE A 58 -1.15 13.37 0.71
C ILE A 58 -1.72 12.78 -0.58
N GLU A 59 -1.79 11.46 -0.63
CA GLU A 59 -2.42 10.74 -1.73
C GLU A 59 -3.93 10.60 -1.53
N LYS A 60 -4.36 10.31 -0.30
CA LYS A 60 -5.78 10.29 0.06
C LYS A 60 -5.98 10.73 1.50
N ASP A 61 -7.11 11.36 1.72
CA ASP A 61 -7.64 11.75 3.01
C ASP A 61 -9.15 11.45 2.96
N GLU A 62 -9.59 10.45 3.72
CA GLU A 62 -10.97 9.96 3.66
C GLU A 62 -11.49 9.55 5.04
N LEU A 63 -12.75 9.91 5.33
CA LEU A 63 -13.50 9.42 6.48
C LEU A 63 -14.19 8.10 6.09
N LEU A 64 -13.95 7.04 6.87
CA LEU A 64 -14.48 5.69 6.67
C LEU A 64 -15.71 5.40 7.52
#